data_AF-A0A915YSN9-F1
#
_entry.id   AF-A0A915YSN9-F1
#
_cell.length_a   1.000
_cell.length_b   1.000
_cell.length_c   1.000
_cell.angle_alpha   90.00
_cell.angle_beta   90.00
_cell.angle_gamma   90.00
#
_symmetry.space_group_name_H-M   'P 1'
#
loop_
_entity.id
_entity.type
_entity.pdbx_description
1 polymer ?
#
loop_
_entity_poly.entity_id
_entity_poly.type
_entity_poly.pdbx_seq_one_letter_code
_entity_poly.pdbx_strand_id
1 'polypeptide(L)'
;MEDNCHLPPYSLENKTNFLILKQNFLTDLTARKDKIEVGLLGDFNDQFGTMGSSHVINHQLLRFLHNQDFIDCFASDPLTDKPLPTHFYTHNNVPKSSRIDYIWLSRPIIYQ
;
A
#
# COMPACT_ATOMS: atom_id res chain seq x y z
N MET A 1 29.53 -2.67 -2.50
CA MET A 1 28.57 -3.74 -2.16
C MET A 1 27.22 -3.07 -2.17
N GLU A 2 26.50 -3.18 -3.28
CA GLU A 2 25.15 -2.63 -3.42
C GLU A 2 24.17 -3.73 -3.06
N ASP A 3 23.61 -3.66 -1.85
CA ASP A 3 22.39 -4.40 -1.51
C ASP A 3 21.21 -3.65 -2.14
N ASN A 4 21.06 -3.86 -3.44
CA ASN A 4 19.89 -3.45 -4.17
C ASN A 4 18.76 -4.44 -3.84
N CYS A 5 17.95 -4.12 -2.82
CA CYS A 5 16.58 -4.64 -2.70
C CYS A 5 15.68 -4.15 -3.85
N HIS A 6 16.20 -4.15 -5.09
CA HIS A 6 15.40 -3.96 -6.28
C HIS A 6 14.63 -5.26 -6.50
N LEU A 7 13.35 -5.24 -6.12
CA LEU A 7 12.37 -6.13 -6.74
C LEU A 7 12.58 -6.03 -8.26
N PRO A 8 12.70 -7.16 -8.98
CA PRO A 8 12.95 -7.13 -10.42
C PRO A 8 11.84 -6.30 -11.09
N PRO A 9 12.14 -5.54 -12.17
CA PRO A 9 11.13 -4.79 -12.88
C PRO A 9 10.14 -5.79 -13.48
N TYR A 10 9.02 -6.02 -12.79
CA TYR A 10 7.94 -6.82 -13.31
C TYR A 10 7.41 -6.13 -14.58
N SER A 11 7.23 -6.88 -15.66
CA SER A 11 6.43 -6.41 -16.79
C SER A 11 5.07 -5.94 -16.26
N LEU A 12 4.45 -4.96 -16.94
CA LEU A 12 3.13 -4.45 -16.53
C LEU A 12 2.11 -5.58 -16.32
N GLU A 13 2.16 -6.60 -17.18
CA GLU A 13 1.34 -7.81 -17.10
C GLU A 13 1.63 -8.63 -15.84
N ASN A 14 2.90 -8.93 -15.54
CA ASN A 14 3.28 -9.70 -14.35
C ASN A 14 2.89 -8.97 -13.06
N LYS A 15 3.04 -7.64 -13.04
CA LYS A 15 2.64 -6.79 -11.92
C LYS A 15 1.13 -6.82 -11.71
N THR A 16 0.36 -6.77 -12.80
CA THR A 16 -1.11 -6.85 -12.76
C THR A 16 -1.58 -8.19 -12.21
N ASN A 17 -1.05 -9.30 -12.75
CA ASN A 17 -1.42 -10.64 -12.30
C ASN A 17 -1.05 -10.87 -10.84
N PHE A 18 0.13 -10.42 -10.40
CA PHE A 18 0.54 -10.47 -9.00
C PHE A 18 -0.46 -9.73 -8.10
N LEU A 19 -0.86 -8.52 -8.47
CA LEU A 19 -1.78 -7.71 -7.66
C LEU A 19 -3.20 -8.28 -7.60
N ILE A 20 -3.71 -8.82 -8.72
CA ILE A 20 -5.01 -9.53 -8.75
C ILE A 20 -4.96 -10.74 -7.81
N LEU A 21 -3.90 -11.56 -7.88
CA LEU A 21 -3.74 -12.72 -7.00
C LEU A 21 -3.68 -12.30 -5.53
N LYS A 22 -3.00 -11.20 -5.19
CA LYS A 22 -2.96 -10.68 -3.83
C LYS A 22 -4.31 -10.16 -3.35
N GLN A 23 -5.07 -9.45 -4.19
CA GLN A 23 -6.42 -8.99 -3.84
C GLN A 23 -7.37 -10.16 -3.60
N ASN A 24 -7.34 -11.18 -4.45
CA ASN A 24 -8.16 -12.39 -4.27
C ASN A 24 -7.80 -13.10 -2.97
N PHE A 25 -6.50 -13.32 -2.73
CA PHE A 25 -6.03 -13.94 -1.49
C PHE A 25 -6.44 -13.15 -0.24
N LEU A 26 -6.34 -11.82 -0.27
CA LEU A 26 -6.77 -10.97 0.83
C LEU A 26 -8.29 -11.00 1.03
N THR A 27 -9.07 -11.03 -0.06
CA THR A 27 -10.54 -11.17 -0.01
C THR A 27 -10.94 -12.51 0.60
N ASP A 28 -10.28 -13.59 0.22
CA ASP A 28 -10.54 -14.91 0.80
C ASP A 28 -10.17 -14.93 2.28
N LEU A 29 -9.04 -14.31 2.66
CA LEU A 29 -8.63 -14.18 4.06
C LEU A 29 -9.59 -13.33 4.89
N THR A 30 -10.14 -12.23 4.36
CA THR A 30 -11.10 -11.40 5.10
C THR A 30 -12.50 -12.02 5.18
N ALA A 31 -12.87 -12.87 4.21
CA ALA A 31 -14.14 -13.61 4.22
C ALA A 31 -14.13 -14.84 5.14
N ARG A 32 -12.95 -15.29 5.57
CA ARG A 32 -12.78 -16.44 6.44
C ARG A 32 -13.36 -16.18 7.84
N LYS A 33 -14.08 -17.17 8.37
CA LYS A 33 -14.70 -17.13 9.71
C LYS A 33 -13.70 -17.45 10.84
N ASP A 34 -12.55 -18.02 10.49
CA ASP A 34 -11.45 -18.21 11.41
C ASP A 34 -10.72 -16.89 11.66
N LYS A 35 -10.47 -16.62 12.95
CA LYS A 35 -10.05 -15.34 13.53
C LYS A 35 -8.61 -14.96 13.17
N ILE A 36 -8.31 -14.78 11.89
CA ILE A 36 -6.98 -14.42 11.43
C ILE A 36 -6.90 -12.90 11.30
N GLU A 37 -6.12 -12.28 12.18
CA GLU A 37 -5.71 -10.88 12.02
C GLU A 37 -4.61 -10.81 10.96
N VAL A 38 -4.79 -9.94 9.97
CA VAL A 38 -3.89 -9.77 8.84
C VAL A 38 -3.17 -8.43 8.96
N GLY A 39 -1.84 -8.48 9.00
CA GLY A 39 -0.98 -7.31 8.85
C GLY A 39 -0.27 -7.32 7.50
N LEU A 40 -0.30 -6.19 6.79
CA LEU A 40 0.46 -5.97 5.57
C LEU A 40 1.44 -4.83 5.79
N LEU A 41 2.72 -5.09 5.54
CA LEU A 41 3.79 -4.13 5.75
C LEU A 41 4.76 -4.11 4.58
N GLY A 42 5.28 -2.92 4.25
CA GLY A 42 6.37 -2.75 3.30
C GLY A 42 6.13 -1.65 2.28
N ASP A 43 6.94 -1.68 1.23
CA ASP A 43 6.93 -0.72 0.13
C ASP A 43 5.90 -1.11 -0.96
N PHE A 44 4.85 -0.30 -1.08
CA PHE A 44 3.79 -0.44 -2.08
C PHE A 44 4.12 0.27 -3.40
N ASN A 45 5.23 1.00 -3.46
CA ASN A 45 5.70 1.78 -4.61
C ASN A 45 4.62 2.71 -5.17
N ASP A 46 3.72 3.21 -4.31
CA ASP A 46 2.64 4.10 -4.71
C ASP A 46 2.07 4.89 -3.54
N GLN A 47 1.46 6.04 -3.85
CA GLN A 47 0.87 6.93 -2.87
C GLN A 47 -0.66 6.94 -2.97
N PHE A 48 -1.35 6.71 -1.86
CA PHE A 48 -2.80 6.88 -1.81
C PHE A 48 -3.19 8.37 -1.95
N GLY A 49 -4.22 8.66 -2.75
CA GLY A 49 -4.79 10.01 -2.88
C GLY A 49 -4.17 10.92 -3.96
N THR A 50 -3.07 10.51 -4.61
CA THR A 50 -2.55 11.23 -5.78
C THR A 50 -3.36 10.87 -7.02
N MET A 51 -4.48 11.55 -7.27
CA MET A 51 -5.17 11.44 -8.57
C MET A 51 -4.28 12.06 -9.65
N GLY A 52 -3.52 11.24 -10.38
CA GLY A 52 -2.78 11.77 -11.53
C GLY A 52 -1.77 10.90 -12.26
N SER A 53 -1.44 9.67 -11.84
CA SER A 53 -0.32 8.94 -12.47
C SER A 53 -0.68 7.56 -13.02
N SER A 54 0.08 7.20 -14.05
CA SER A 54 0.28 5.97 -14.83
C SER A 54 0.32 4.62 -14.08
N HIS A 55 -0.15 4.55 -12.83
CA HIS A 55 -0.06 3.38 -11.94
C HIS A 55 -1.43 2.94 -11.43
N VAL A 56 -2.46 2.98 -12.31
CA VAL A 56 -3.85 2.56 -12.03
C VAL A 56 -3.91 1.24 -11.25
N ILE A 57 -3.03 0.30 -11.58
CA ILE A 57 -2.96 -1.03 -10.99
C ILE A 57 -2.46 -1.02 -9.53
N ASN A 58 -1.46 -0.21 -9.18
CA ASN A 58 -1.03 -0.08 -7.77
C ASN A 58 -2.09 0.64 -6.93
N HIS A 59 -2.74 1.65 -7.51
CA HIS A 59 -3.87 2.34 -6.89
C HIS A 59 -5.03 1.38 -6.56
N GLN A 60 -5.22 0.29 -7.33
CA GLN A 60 -6.28 -0.67 -7.05
C GLN A 60 -6.07 -1.41 -5.72
N LEU A 61 -4.83 -1.84 -5.40
CA LEU A 61 -4.56 -2.49 -4.11
C LEU A 61 -4.76 -1.51 -2.94
N LEU A 62 -4.23 -0.29 -3.04
CA LEU A 62 -4.40 0.72 -1.99
C LEU A 62 -5.88 1.09 -1.79
N ARG A 63 -6.66 1.21 -2.89
CA ARG A 63 -8.12 1.41 -2.82
C ARG A 63 -8.83 0.23 -2.20
N PHE A 64 -8.44 -1.00 -2.55
CA PHE A 64 -9.01 -2.21 -1.96
C PHE A 64 -8.81 -2.21 -0.44
N LEU A 65 -7.58 -1.99 0.03
CA LEU A 65 -7.26 -1.96 1.46
C LEU A 65 -8.05 -0.87 2.19
N HIS A 66 -8.10 0.33 1.61
CA HIS A 66 -8.88 1.44 2.17
C HIS A 66 -10.39 1.15 2.23
N ASN A 67 -10.94 0.41 1.26
CA ASN A 67 -12.38 0.10 1.20
C ASN A 67 -12.79 -1.12 2.03
N GLN A 68 -11.87 -2.07 2.26
CA GLN A 68 -12.11 -3.30 3.03
C GLN A 68 -11.85 -3.12 4.53
N ASP A 69 -11.98 -1.88 5.03
CA ASP A 69 -11.82 -1.53 6.43
C ASP A 69 -10.46 -1.93 7.04
N PHE A 70 -9.38 -1.99 6.24
CA PHE A 70 -8.03 -2.04 6.82
C PHE A 70 -7.68 -0.68 7.45
N ILE A 71 -7.04 -0.74 8.60
CA ILE A 71 -6.52 0.43 9.32
C ILE A 71 -5.13 0.74 8.78
N ASP A 72 -4.98 1.94 8.24
CA ASP A 72 -3.68 2.54 7.94
C ASP A 72 -3.07 3.13 9.21
N CYS A 73 -2.10 2.43 9.81
CA CYS A 73 -1.60 2.79 11.14
C CYS A 73 -0.85 4.12 11.20
N PHE A 74 -0.37 4.62 10.06
CA PHE A 74 0.48 5.81 9.98
C PHE A 74 0.08 6.68 8.78
N ALA A 75 -1.23 6.91 8.64
CA ALA A 75 -1.82 7.66 7.53
C ALA A 75 -1.38 9.13 7.50
N SER A 76 -1.26 9.78 8.67
CA SER A 76 -1.00 11.21 8.81
C SER A 76 0.23 11.49 9.67
N ASP A 77 0.95 12.54 9.30
CA ASP A 77 1.95 13.19 10.12
C ASP A 77 1.23 13.97 11.23
N PRO A 78 1.50 13.67 12.52
CA PRO A 78 0.85 14.32 13.66
C PRO A 78 1.14 15.83 13.74
N LEU A 79 2.13 16.33 12.99
CA LEU A 79 2.52 17.74 13.00
C LEU A 79 1.89 18.55 11.87
N THR A 80 1.46 17.93 10.78
CA THR A 80 1.13 18.65 9.54
C THR A 80 -0.20 18.26 8.88
N ASP A 81 -0.93 17.28 9.42
CA ASP A 81 -2.16 16.70 8.84
C ASP A 81 -2.00 16.16 7.40
N LYS A 82 -0.76 16.10 6.90
CA LYS A 82 -0.41 15.55 5.60
C LYS A 82 -0.04 14.08 5.73
N PRO A 83 -0.07 13.29 4.63
CA PRO A 83 0.48 11.95 4.66
C PRO A 83 1.95 11.95 5.09
N LEU A 84 2.31 11.10 6.06
CA LEU A 84 3.68 10.98 6.56
C LEU A 84 4.60 10.45 5.45
N PRO A 85 5.53 11.25 4.89
CA PRO A 85 6.37 10.78 3.80
C PRO A 85 7.36 9.72 4.27
N THR A 86 7.58 8.70 3.44
CA THR A 86 8.55 7.62 3.70
C THR A 86 9.66 7.58 2.67
N HIS A 87 9.48 8.27 1.54
CA HIS A 87 10.43 8.37 0.45
C HIS A 87 10.63 9.84 0.03
N PHE A 88 11.89 10.25 -0.10
CA PHE A 88 12.29 11.62 -0.45
C PHE A 88 13.13 11.60 -1.72
N TYR A 89 12.81 12.47 -2.67
CA TYR A 89 13.49 12.51 -3.96
C TYR A 89 13.47 13.92 -4.55
N THR A 90 14.21 14.12 -5.63
CA THR A 90 14.23 15.38 -6.36
C THR A 90 13.72 15.16 -7.78
N HIS A 91 12.85 16.05 -8.26
CA HIS A 91 12.38 16.03 -9.65
C HIS A 91 12.45 17.44 -10.21
N ASN A 92 13.18 17.64 -11.31
CA ASN A 92 13.46 18.96 -11.89
C ASN A 92 14.03 19.96 -10.85
N ASN A 93 14.97 19.52 -10.02
CA ASN A 93 15.56 20.30 -8.92
C ASN A 93 14.57 20.77 -7.83
N VAL A 94 13.35 20.24 -7.82
CA VAL A 94 12.37 20.50 -6.77
C VAL A 94 12.36 19.33 -5.78
N PRO A 95 12.60 19.56 -4.47
CA PRO A 95 12.42 18.55 -3.44
C PRO A 95 10.98 18.05 -3.43
N LYS A 96 10.81 16.73 -3.48
CA LYS A 96 9.53 16.06 -3.40
C LYS A 96 9.61 14.93 -2.38
N SER A 97 8.44 14.55 -1.88
CA SER A 97 8.30 13.44 -0.97
C SER A 97 7.05 12.66 -1.33
N SER A 98 7.09 11.36 -1.08
CA SER A 98 5.97 10.46 -1.25
C SER A 98 5.86 9.50 -0.07
N ARG A 99 4.64 9.05 0.24
CA ARG A 99 4.44 7.93 1.15
C ARG A 99 4.23 6.67 0.33
N ILE A 100 5.21 5.78 0.34
CA ILE A 100 5.18 4.52 -0.40
C ILE A 100 5.28 3.30 0.52
N ASP A 101 5.71 3.48 1.76
CA ASP A 101 5.77 2.43 2.77
C ASP A 101 4.53 2.53 3.68
N TYR A 102 3.89 1.38 3.91
CA TYR A 102 2.65 1.31 4.67
C TYR A 102 2.68 0.17 5.69
N ILE A 103 1.87 0.35 6.74
CA ILE A 103 1.46 -0.71 7.65
C ILE A 103 -0.07 -0.69 7.69
N TRP A 104 -0.67 -1.74 7.14
CA TRP A 104 -2.12 -1.95 7.13
C TRP A 104 -2.49 -3.11 8.03
N LEU A 105 -3.48 -2.92 8.89
CA LEU A 105 -4.01 -3.98 9.76
C LEU A 105 -5.47 -4.23 9.42
N SER A 106 -5.88 -5.49 9.32
CA SER A 106 -7.30 -5.82 9.29
C SER A 106 -7.97 -5.32 10.55
N ARG A 107 -9.19 -4.78 10.46
CA ARG A 107 -9.93 -4.38 11.67
C ARG A 107 -10.07 -5.57 12.63
N PRO A 108 -9.93 -5.34 13.95
CA PRO A 108 -10.23 -6.37 14.93
C PRO A 108 -11.71 -6.75 14.81
N ILE A 109 -12.00 -8.04 14.93
CA ILE A 109 -13.37 -8.54 14.99
C ILE A 109 -13.96 -8.06 16.33
N ILE A 110 -14.80 -7.01 16.29
CA ILE A 110 -15.52 -6.55 17.47
C ILE A 110 -16.66 -7.56 17.73
N TYR A 111 -16.57 -8.30 18.81
CA TYR A 111 -17.66 -9.15 19.29
C TYR A 111 -18.80 -8.26 19.79
N GLN A 112 -20.00 -8.45 19.23
CA GLN A 112 -21.27 -8.01 19.84
C GLN A 112 -21.94 -9.23 20.50
#